data_AF-A0A7J6S1G2-F1
#
_entry.id   AF-A0A7J6S1G2-F1
#
_cell.length_a   1.000
_cell.length_b   1.000
_cell.length_c   1.000
_cell.angle_alpha   90.00
_cell.angle_beta   90.00
_cell.angle_gamma   90.00
#
_symmetry.space_group_name_H-M   'P 1'
#
loop_
_entity.id
_entity.type
_entity.pdbx_description
1 polymer ?
#
loop_
_entity_poly.entity_id
_entity_poly.type
_entity_poly.pdbx_seq_one_letter_code
_entity_poly.pdbx_strand_id
1 'polypeptide(L)'
;MGPESQTSMATCAPPEADGMPCRICLLEASGSDEDPLVEACACRGSIRYVHLGCLRQWVEGRLSLNSGSEQQGPAHTYLFRQLACELCRTNYPLYVKLHDGHVEQLVPMP
;
A
#
# COMPACT_ATOMS: atom_id res chain seq x y z
N MET A 1 4.86 -15.60 24.06
CA MET A 1 5.22 -14.53 23.09
C MET A 1 4.69 -15.04 21.76
N GLY A 2 3.42 -14.73 21.47
CA GLY A 2 2.71 -15.33 20.32
C GLY A 2 3.20 -14.74 19.00
N PRO A 3 3.09 -15.47 17.89
CA PRO A 3 3.36 -14.93 16.56
C PRO A 3 2.21 -13.99 16.23
N GLU A 4 2.38 -12.70 16.50
CA GLU A 4 1.47 -11.67 16.05
C GLU A 4 1.43 -11.69 14.51
N SER A 5 0.41 -12.36 13.99
CA SER A 5 0.04 -12.40 12.59
C SER A 5 0.08 -10.99 12.03
N GLN A 6 1.12 -10.73 11.24
CA GLN A 6 1.48 -9.47 10.61
C GLN A 6 0.38 -9.02 9.63
N THR A 7 -0.75 -8.55 10.15
CA THR A 7 -1.68 -7.74 9.35
C THR A 7 -1.05 -6.35 9.28
N SER A 8 -0.30 -6.09 8.21
CA SER A 8 0.40 -4.82 8.01
C SER A 8 -0.63 -3.71 7.81
N MET A 9 -0.83 -2.88 8.83
CA MET A 9 -1.64 -1.68 8.77
C MET A 9 -0.72 -0.50 8.45
N ALA A 10 -1.01 0.23 7.37
CA ALA A 10 -0.36 1.51 7.11
C ALA A 10 -1.02 2.60 7.92
N THR A 11 -0.25 3.61 8.28
CA THR A 11 -0.76 4.88 8.77
C THR A 11 -0.41 5.96 7.76
N CYS A 12 -1.19 7.03 7.76
CA CYS A 12 -0.83 8.24 7.04
C CYS A 12 0.55 8.75 7.47
N ALA A 13 1.24 9.38 6.54
CA ALA A 13 2.56 9.94 6.74
C ALA A 13 2.51 11.01 7.85
N PRO A 14 3.52 11.07 8.73
CA PRO A 14 3.57 12.09 9.77
C PRO A 14 3.78 13.48 9.16
N PRO A 15 3.51 14.58 9.89
CA PRO A 15 3.68 15.96 9.37
C PRO A 15 5.13 16.31 9.03
N GLU A 16 6.11 15.53 9.50
CA GLU A 16 7.53 15.64 9.09
C GLU A 16 7.78 15.12 7.65
N ALA A 17 6.82 14.38 7.09
CA ALA A 17 6.78 13.98 5.69
C ALA A 17 6.05 15.00 4.80
N ASP A 18 5.62 16.13 5.35
CA ASP A 18 5.06 17.25 4.60
C ASP A 18 6.09 17.73 3.55
N GLY A 19 5.69 17.74 2.28
CA GLY A 19 6.58 18.02 1.14
C GLY A 19 7.34 16.80 0.58
N MET A 20 7.11 15.58 1.09
CA MET A 20 7.64 14.38 0.45
C MET A 20 6.81 13.99 -0.77
N PRO A 21 7.43 13.71 -1.93
CA PRO A 21 6.70 13.32 -3.12
C PRO A 21 6.26 11.85 -3.05
N CYS A 22 5.06 11.57 -3.56
CA CYS A 22 4.61 10.22 -3.85
C CYS A 22 5.57 9.54 -4.84
N ARG A 23 6.02 8.32 -4.54
CA ARG A 23 6.97 7.59 -5.41
C ARG A 23 6.41 7.26 -6.80
N ILE A 24 5.09 7.30 -6.98
CA ILE A 24 4.40 6.88 -8.22
C ILE A 24 4.15 8.08 -9.12
N CYS A 25 3.45 9.11 -8.62
CA CYS A 25 3.08 10.28 -9.42
C CYS A 25 4.02 11.47 -9.24
N LEU A 26 4.99 11.40 -8.32
CA LEU A 26 5.96 12.45 -8.00
C LEU A 26 5.34 13.78 -7.51
N LEU A 27 4.06 13.76 -7.14
CA LEU A 27 3.35 14.88 -6.52
C LEU A 27 3.46 14.78 -5.00
N GLU A 28 3.56 15.93 -4.34
CA GLU A 28 3.46 16.06 -2.88
C GLU A 28 2.03 15.78 -2.41
N ALA A 29 1.84 15.52 -1.12
CA ALA A 29 0.49 15.48 -0.55
C ALA A 29 -0.17 16.83 -0.79
N SER A 30 -1.20 16.86 -1.64
CA SER A 30 -2.13 17.97 -1.66
C SER A 30 -2.80 17.96 -0.30
N GLY A 31 -2.77 19.06 0.47
CA GLY A 31 -3.26 19.15 1.86
C GLY A 31 -4.76 18.85 2.07
N SER A 32 -5.41 18.20 1.11
CA SER A 32 -6.72 17.58 1.19
C SER A 32 -6.60 16.18 1.82
N ASP A 33 -7.47 15.87 2.79
CA ASP A 33 -7.54 14.54 3.42
C ASP A 33 -8.08 13.44 2.47
N GLU A 34 -8.46 13.80 1.24
CA GLU A 34 -9.04 12.90 0.25
C GLU A 34 -8.04 11.87 -0.33
N ASP A 35 -6.75 12.21 -0.41
CA ASP A 35 -5.71 11.29 -0.93
C ASP A 35 -4.38 11.44 -0.16
N PRO A 36 -4.32 11.00 1.10
CA PRO A 36 -3.15 11.21 1.93
C PRO A 36 -1.97 10.34 1.48
N LEU A 37 -0.76 10.83 1.73
CA LEU A 37 0.45 10.01 1.65
C LEU A 37 0.44 8.97 2.77
N VAL A 38 0.76 7.73 2.42
CA VAL A 38 0.84 6.61 3.36
C VAL A 38 2.20 5.94 3.28
N GLU A 39 2.65 5.38 4.40
CA GLU A 39 3.86 4.55 4.43
C GLU A 39 3.56 3.16 3.85
N ALA A 40 3.74 3.01 2.54
CA ALA A 40 3.39 1.79 1.83
C ALA A 40 4.33 0.62 2.14
N CYS A 41 5.56 0.87 2.59
CA CYS A 41 6.54 -0.19 2.83
C CYS A 41 7.66 0.26 3.77
N ALA A 42 8.54 -0.68 4.16
CA ALA A 42 9.68 -0.39 5.04
C ALA A 42 10.88 0.30 4.34
N CYS A 43 10.69 0.88 3.16
CA CYS A 43 11.76 1.62 2.50
C CYS A 43 12.16 2.87 3.30
N ARG A 44 13.36 3.41 3.07
CA ARG A 44 13.85 4.63 3.74
C ARG A 44 13.75 5.85 2.82
N GLY A 45 13.58 7.03 3.40
CA GLY A 45 13.43 8.29 2.65
C GLY A 45 12.03 8.46 2.03
N SER A 46 11.94 9.27 0.98
CA SER A 46 10.67 9.62 0.30
C SER A 46 9.99 8.44 -0.39
N ILE A 47 10.74 7.40 -0.75
CA ILE A 47 10.24 6.29 -1.57
C ILE A 47 9.24 5.37 -0.85
N ARG A 48 9.14 5.47 0.48
CA ARG A 48 8.10 4.76 1.24
C ARG A 48 6.72 5.41 1.11
N TYR A 49 6.68 6.70 0.78
CA TYR A 49 5.47 7.48 0.75
C TYR A 49 4.80 7.37 -0.61
N VAL A 50 3.53 6.98 -0.58
CA VAL A 50 2.70 6.80 -1.76
C VAL A 50 1.32 7.32 -1.43
N HIS A 51 0.68 8.02 -2.35
CA HIS A 51 -0.72 8.36 -2.17
C HIS A 51 -1.57 7.09 -2.10
N LEU A 52 -2.63 7.13 -1.28
CA LEU A 52 -3.54 6.00 -1.13
C LEU A 52 -4.14 5.56 -2.47
N GLY A 53 -4.63 6.51 -3.28
CA GLY A 53 -5.16 6.28 -4.63
C GLY A 53 -4.10 5.74 -5.59
N CYS A 54 -2.88 6.27 -5.56
CA CYS A 54 -1.78 5.77 -6.38
C CYS A 54 -1.40 4.34 -6.00
N LEU A 55 -1.40 4.02 -4.70
CA LEU A 55 -1.08 2.69 -4.21
C LEU A 55 -2.18 1.68 -4.60
N ARG A 56 -3.46 2.07 -4.50
CA ARG A 56 -4.62 1.27 -4.98
C ARG A 56 -4.46 0.93 -6.46
N GLN A 57 -4.22 1.93 -7.29
CA GLN A 57 -4.11 1.76 -8.74
C GLN A 57 -2.90 0.88 -9.11
N TRP A 58 -1.77 1.07 -8.42
CA TRP A 58 -0.58 0.22 -8.59
C TRP A 58 -0.88 -1.24 -8.30
N VAL A 59 -1.56 -1.48 -7.18
CA VAL A 59 -1.96 -2.82 -6.76
C VAL A 59 -2.95 -3.42 -7.77
N GLU A 60 -4.02 -2.71 -8.12
CA GLU A 60 -5.02 -3.14 -9.12
C GLU A 60 -4.38 -3.52 -10.46
N GLY A 61 -3.42 -2.73 -10.94
CA GLY A 61 -2.68 -3.04 -12.16
C GLY A 61 -1.92 -4.36 -12.05
N ARG A 62 -1.31 -4.66 -10.90
CA ARG A 62 -0.58 -5.92 -10.65
C ARG A 62 -1.53 -7.11 -10.55
N LEU A 63 -2.71 -6.93 -9.97
CA LEU A 63 -3.74 -7.96 -9.89
C LEU A 63 -4.30 -8.27 -11.28
N SER A 64 -4.64 -7.25 -12.05
CA SER A 64 -5.20 -7.38 -13.40
C SER A 64 -4.26 -8.09 -14.36
N LEU A 65 -2.95 -7.92 -14.19
CA LEU A 65 -1.93 -8.61 -15.00
C LEU A 65 -1.74 -10.09 -14.61
N ASN A 66 -2.13 -10.49 -13.40
CA ASN A 66 -2.00 -11.87 -12.91
C ASN A 66 -3.19 -12.77 -13.30
N SER A 67 -4.28 -12.19 -13.80
CA SER A 67 -5.48 -12.93 -14.22
C SER A 67 -5.26 -13.87 -15.42
N GLY A 68 -4.07 -13.89 -16.01
CA GLY A 68 -3.73 -14.69 -17.20
C GLY A 68 -3.10 -16.08 -16.96
N SER A 69 -2.90 -16.53 -15.71
CA SER A 69 -2.35 -17.87 -15.44
C SER A 69 -3.35 -18.80 -14.74
N GLU A 70 -4.01 -19.63 -15.55
CA GLU A 70 -5.03 -20.64 -15.21
C GLU A 70 -4.47 -21.87 -14.43
N GLN A 71 -3.76 -21.68 -13.31
CA GLN A 71 -3.23 -22.82 -12.53
C GLN A 71 -3.54 -22.68 -11.04
N GLN A 72 -4.74 -23.16 -10.72
CA GLN A 72 -5.24 -23.72 -9.45
C GLN A 72 -4.23 -23.76 -8.28
N GLY A 73 -4.22 -22.69 -7.49
CA GLY A 73 -3.72 -22.62 -6.11
C GLY A 73 -4.61 -21.65 -5.33
N PRO A 74 -4.61 -21.64 -3.99
CA PRO A 74 -5.45 -20.72 -3.24
C PRO A 74 -5.07 -19.30 -3.64
N ALA A 75 -5.96 -18.62 -4.36
CA ALA A 75 -5.72 -17.30 -4.95
C ALA A 75 -5.12 -16.32 -3.93
N HIS A 76 -5.50 -16.51 -2.66
CA HIS A 76 -5.05 -15.74 -1.51
C HIS A 76 -3.54 -15.78 -1.23
N THR A 77 -2.78 -16.84 -1.54
CA THR A 77 -1.33 -16.86 -1.21
C THR A 77 -0.45 -16.19 -2.28
N TYR A 78 -0.88 -16.20 -3.54
CA TYR A 78 -0.12 -15.61 -4.65
C TYR A 78 -0.34 -14.11 -4.76
N LEU A 79 -1.57 -13.63 -4.54
CA LEU A 79 -1.91 -12.22 -4.51
C LEU A 79 -1.00 -11.47 -3.52
N PHE A 80 -0.91 -11.96 -2.28
CA PHE A 80 -0.09 -11.35 -1.24
C PHE A 80 1.40 -11.32 -1.58
N ARG A 81 1.91 -12.30 -2.35
CA ARG A 81 3.31 -12.35 -2.77
C ARG A 81 3.61 -11.34 -3.89
N GLN A 82 2.61 -10.95 -4.68
CA GLN A 82 2.73 -9.96 -5.74
C GLN A 82 2.56 -8.52 -5.24
N LEU A 83 1.88 -8.36 -4.09
CA LEU A 83 1.73 -7.11 -3.35
C LEU A 83 2.92 -6.84 -2.43
N ALA A 84 4.14 -7.00 -2.93
CA ALA A 84 5.35 -6.64 -2.21
C ALA A 84 6.05 -5.47 -2.89
N CYS A 85 6.70 -4.62 -2.11
CA CYS A 85 7.56 -3.57 -2.61
C CYS A 85 8.69 -4.15 -3.47
N GLU A 86 8.95 -3.55 -4.63
CA GLU A 86 10.00 -4.02 -5.54
C GLU A 86 11.43 -3.77 -5.05
N LEU A 87 11.59 -2.90 -4.05
CA LEU A 87 12.89 -2.53 -3.48
C LEU A 87 13.18 -3.30 -2.20
N CYS A 88 12.30 -3.18 -1.20
CA CYS A 88 12.51 -3.82 0.10
C CYS A 88 11.84 -5.19 0.24
N ARG A 89 11.00 -5.59 -0.72
CA ARG A 89 10.21 -6.84 -0.69
C ARG A 89 9.25 -6.99 0.49
N THR A 90 9.05 -5.94 1.27
CA THR A 90 8.02 -5.89 2.31
C THR A 90 6.64 -5.89 1.63
N ASN A 91 5.72 -6.70 2.15
CA ASN A 91 4.34 -6.69 1.69
C ASN A 91 3.73 -5.30 1.91
N TYR A 92 3.02 -4.81 0.89
CA TYR A 92 2.19 -3.63 1.03
C TYR A 92 1.14 -3.89 2.13
N PRO A 93 0.78 -2.86 2.88
CA PRO A 93 -0.31 -2.94 3.85
C PRO A 93 -1.60 -3.30 3.13
N LEU A 94 -2.51 -3.99 3.81
CA LEU A 94 -3.86 -4.26 3.28
C LEU A 94 -4.88 -3.24 3.76
N TYR A 95 -4.59 -2.63 4.90
CA TYR A 95 -5.46 -1.70 5.59
C TYR A 95 -4.66 -0.44 5.85
N VAL A 96 -5.28 0.71 5.65
CA VAL A 96 -4.69 2.03 5.84
C VAL A 96 -5.56 2.79 6.82
N LYS A 97 -4.97 3.28 7.91
CA LYS A 97 -5.66 4.16 8.84
C LYS A 97 -5.48 5.62 8.44
N LEU A 98 -6.59 6.27 8.12
CA LEU A 98 -6.70 7.69 7.79
C LEU A 98 -6.64 8.57 9.04
N HIS A 99 -6.37 9.86 8.87
CA HIS A 99 -6.30 10.84 9.97
C HIS A 99 -7.64 10.96 10.73
N ASP A 100 -8.76 10.84 10.00
CA ASP A 100 -10.12 10.83 10.55
C ASP A 100 -10.41 9.60 11.45
N GLY A 101 -9.47 8.66 11.54
CA GLY A 101 -9.60 7.43 12.33
C GLY A 101 -10.29 6.29 11.57
N HIS A 102 -10.79 6.56 10.38
CA HIS A 102 -11.30 5.55 9.45
C HIS A 102 -10.19 4.63 8.93
N VAL A 103 -10.52 3.36 8.74
CA VAL A 103 -9.62 2.36 8.16
C VAL A 103 -10.14 2.00 6.79
N GLU A 104 -9.31 2.22 5.76
CA GLU A 104 -9.63 1.91 4.38
C GLU A 104 -8.85 0.68 3.92
N GLN A 105 -9.54 -0.26 3.27
CA GLN A 105 -8.89 -1.42 2.65
C GLN A 105 -8.24 -1.02 1.35
N LEU A 106 -6.99 -1.42 1.09
CA LEU A 106 -6.23 -1.07 -0.12
C LEU A 106 -6.74 -1.73 -1.39
N VAL A 107 -7.36 -2.91 -1.26
CA VAL A 107 -8.10 -3.57 -2.34
C VAL A 107 -9.38 -4.17 -1.80
N PRO A 108 -10.49 -4.15 -2.57
CA PRO A 108 -11.65 -4.95 -2.25
C PRO A 108 -11.23 -6.43 -2.31
N MET A 109 -11.37 -7.15 -1.20
CA MET A 109 -11.27 -8.60 -1.24
C MET A 109 -12.55 -9.14 -1.93
N PRO A 110 -12.44 -10.09 -2.87
CA PRO A 110 -13.59 -10.74 -3.48
C PRO A 110 -14.39 -11.59 -2.48
#